data_AF-A0A9W8WU69-F1
#
_entry.id   AF-A0A9W8WU69-F1
#
_cell.length_a   1.000
_cell.length_b   1.000
_cell.length_c   1.000
_cell.angle_alpha   90.00
_cell.angle_beta   90.00
_cell.angle_gamma   90.00
#
_symmetry.space_group_name_H-M   'P 1'
#
loop_
_entity.id
_entity.type
_entity.pdbx_description
1 polymer ?
#
loop_
_entity_poly.entity_id
_entity_poly.type
_entity_poly.pdbx_seq_one_letter_code
_entity_poly.pdbx_strand_id
1 'polypeptide(L)'
;MNTIRARQLLRLSAPRRNFTQTTRRNLDIEPPVPQPQEPKRPSKVGAFYKTFSAPLLKCFLGALFTYQLTYFGWMKLETIEEAHVKKTEINGLREELAGAMNNKRREAEGVVEKVGDKIGEAKDKVIEGAGVAGKVKKGGWWPWKDNIVGIQKGMTSHSLWSEILLVTAEARAKEADCIITLGAGSITDAAKLVVFCLANNITSPTQLASYALGALNAPATITRPSIPLICIPTTLSGGEYFALAGGTNDDTHEKTGFLHSCMGASLVILDPSLCLTTPSYHWLSTGVRAVDHCIEALCSLQATRDSDERAERGLRALVPGYGAENPEIVRRQKAIQSILWSEDRVTEVLKDAGLKAETSDLGDALDVVIRFLALPRTLGDFDISADKIPALAKNTLGDFWAKTNPVPLVEAAQVEEILNASR
;
A
#
# COMPACT_ATOMS: atom_id res chain seq x y z
N MET A 1 44.61 -34.94 -28.49
CA MET A 1 43.32 -34.21 -28.46
C MET A 1 43.66 -32.73 -28.46
N ASN A 2 43.70 -32.13 -29.65
CA ASN A 2 44.25 -30.80 -29.90
C ASN A 2 43.15 -29.80 -30.26
N THR A 3 43.19 -28.65 -29.60
CA THR A 3 42.72 -27.35 -30.08
C THR A 3 43.51 -26.92 -31.32
N ILE A 4 42.94 -25.98 -32.12
CA ILE A 4 43.59 -24.91 -32.93
C ILE A 4 43.00 -24.78 -34.37
N ARG A 5 42.49 -23.56 -34.67
CA ARG A 5 42.28 -22.87 -35.98
C ARG A 5 41.32 -23.59 -36.98
N ALA A 6 40.65 -22.94 -37.94
CA ALA A 6 40.96 -21.76 -38.73
C ALA A 6 39.69 -21.16 -39.38
N ARG A 7 39.75 -19.86 -39.66
CA ARG A 7 38.85 -19.09 -40.55
C ARG A 7 39.04 -19.49 -42.02
N GLN A 8 37.94 -19.59 -42.76
CA GLN A 8 37.81 -19.44 -44.22
C GLN A 8 36.35 -19.06 -44.51
N LEU A 9 35.94 -18.32 -45.55
CA LEU A 9 36.50 -17.42 -46.56
C LEU A 9 35.29 -17.14 -47.46
N LEU A 10 35.12 -15.93 -48.01
CA LEU A 10 34.67 -15.68 -49.39
C LEU A 10 34.57 -14.16 -49.60
N ARG A 11 35.69 -13.57 -50.03
CA ARG A 11 35.71 -12.29 -50.75
C ARG A 11 35.95 -12.61 -52.22
N LEU A 12 35.06 -12.09 -53.06
CA LEU A 12 35.11 -12.16 -54.51
C LEU A 12 36.31 -11.36 -55.05
N SER A 13 36.97 -11.97 -56.02
CA SER A 13 38.16 -11.52 -56.73
C SER A 13 37.81 -10.72 -58.00
N ALA A 14 38.54 -9.64 -58.25
CA ALA A 14 38.75 -9.10 -59.59
C ALA A 14 40.22 -8.67 -59.77
N PRO A 15 40.83 -8.85 -60.96
CA PRO A 15 42.29 -8.87 -61.13
C PRO A 15 42.87 -7.50 -61.51
N ARG A 16 44.06 -7.21 -60.98
CA ARG A 16 44.93 -6.09 -61.36
C ARG A 16 45.60 -6.36 -62.71
N ARG A 17 45.49 -5.43 -63.66
CA ARG A 17 46.37 -5.33 -64.84
C ARG A 17 47.51 -4.34 -64.57
N ASN A 18 48.73 -4.80 -64.83
CA ASN A 18 49.96 -4.00 -64.85
C ASN A 18 50.43 -3.78 -66.31
N PHE A 19 51.25 -2.73 -66.50
CA PHE A 19 52.09 -2.36 -67.64
C PHE A 19 51.36 -1.76 -68.87
N THR A 20 51.81 -0.65 -69.46
CA THR A 20 53.20 -0.25 -69.77
C THR A 20 53.52 1.24 -69.52
N GLN A 21 54.76 1.48 -69.10
CA GLN A 21 55.40 2.81 -69.05
C GLN A 21 55.65 3.33 -70.47
N THR A 22 55.09 4.50 -70.79
CA THR A 22 55.57 5.35 -71.88
C THR A 22 56.22 6.59 -71.28
N THR A 23 57.47 6.78 -71.68
CA THR A 23 58.40 7.84 -71.33
C THR A 23 57.81 9.23 -71.51
N ARG A 24 57.76 10.02 -70.43
CA ARG A 24 57.79 11.49 -70.52
C ARG A 24 59.08 11.98 -69.88
N ARG A 25 59.88 12.66 -70.70
CA ARG A 25 61.05 13.44 -70.31
C ARG A 25 60.70 14.31 -69.10
N ASN A 26 61.47 14.18 -68.02
CA ASN A 26 61.54 15.21 -66.99
C ASN A 26 62.10 16.48 -67.66
N LEU A 27 61.24 17.47 -67.84
CA LEU A 27 61.70 18.86 -67.87
C LEU A 27 61.65 19.29 -66.41
N ASP A 28 62.83 19.47 -65.82
CA ASP A 28 63.01 20.08 -64.51
C ASP A 28 62.51 21.53 -64.59
N ILE A 29 61.22 21.73 -64.33
CA ILE A 29 60.65 23.04 -64.03
C ILE A 29 60.44 23.04 -62.52
N GLU A 30 61.41 23.60 -61.80
CA GLU A 30 61.26 23.90 -60.38
C GLU A 30 59.99 24.73 -60.17
N PRO A 31 59.12 24.37 -59.21
CA PRO A 31 57.98 25.20 -58.85
C PRO A 31 58.49 26.56 -58.33
N PRO A 32 57.83 27.68 -58.67
CA PRO A 32 58.30 28.99 -58.25
C PRO A 32 58.41 29.05 -56.73
N VAL A 33 59.56 29.52 -56.24
CA VAL A 33 59.81 29.82 -54.83
C VAL A 33 58.64 30.67 -54.30
N PRO A 34 57.95 30.28 -53.21
CA PRO A 34 56.89 31.09 -52.63
C PRO A 34 57.46 32.46 -52.29
N GLN A 35 56.99 33.50 -52.96
CA GLN A 35 57.37 34.85 -52.57
C GLN A 35 56.90 35.08 -51.12
N PRO A 36 57.71 35.72 -50.26
CA PRO A 36 57.27 36.10 -48.93
C PRO A 36 56.00 36.94 -49.09
N GLN A 37 54.85 36.40 -48.67
CA GLN A 37 53.65 37.23 -48.59
C GLN A 37 53.91 38.27 -47.51
N GLU A 38 53.97 39.55 -47.92
CA GLU A 38 53.98 40.64 -46.96
C GLU A 38 52.83 40.42 -45.95
N PRO A 39 53.07 40.57 -44.64
CA PRO A 39 52.02 40.41 -43.65
C PRO A 39 50.86 41.33 -44.01
N LYS A 40 49.69 40.74 -44.30
CA LYS A 40 48.46 41.49 -44.59
C LYS A 40 48.29 42.54 -43.49
N ARG A 41 48.44 43.82 -43.84
CA ARG A 41 48.23 44.91 -42.89
C ARG A 41 46.86 44.73 -42.26
N PRO A 42 46.73 44.76 -40.92
CA PRO A 42 45.45 44.57 -40.27
C PRO A 42 44.48 45.62 -40.83
N SER A 43 43.29 45.19 -41.27
CA SER A 43 42.32 46.15 -41.76
C SER A 43 41.98 47.11 -40.62
N LYS A 44 41.98 48.43 -40.89
CA LYS A 44 41.68 49.44 -39.86
C LYS A 44 40.35 49.15 -39.16
N VAL A 45 39.39 48.60 -39.89
CA VAL A 45 38.08 48.17 -39.40
C VAL A 45 38.19 46.95 -38.47
N GLY A 46 38.93 45.91 -38.85
CA GLY A 46 39.13 44.71 -38.04
C GLY A 46 39.92 44.96 -36.76
N ALA A 47 40.90 45.88 -36.79
CA ALA A 47 41.63 46.32 -35.61
C ALA A 47 40.73 47.15 -34.66
N PHE A 48 39.90 48.04 -35.21
CA PHE A 48 38.92 48.82 -34.45
C PHE A 48 37.90 47.92 -33.74
N TYR A 49 37.27 46.99 -34.45
CA TYR A 49 36.30 46.07 -33.84
C TYR A 49 36.95 45.07 -32.88
N LYS A 50 38.20 44.61 -33.09
CA LYS A 50 38.93 43.80 -32.09
C LYS A 50 39.19 44.60 -30.80
N THR A 51 39.50 45.88 -30.92
CA THR A 51 39.77 46.76 -29.77
C THR A 51 38.48 47.08 -29.00
N PHE A 52 37.33 47.15 -29.68
CA PHE A 52 36.04 47.48 -29.06
C PHE A 52 35.27 46.24 -28.54
N SER A 53 35.32 45.12 -29.27
CA SER A 53 34.56 43.90 -28.92
C SER A 53 35.21 43.08 -27.81
N ALA A 54 36.54 43.05 -27.70
CA ALA A 54 37.21 42.26 -26.67
C ALA A 54 36.97 42.76 -25.24
N PRO A 55 36.96 44.08 -24.94
CA PRO A 55 36.56 44.59 -23.63
C PRO A 55 35.07 44.37 -23.35
N LEU A 56 34.19 44.61 -24.32
CA LEU A 56 32.74 44.39 -24.18
C LEU A 56 32.42 42.92 -23.87
N LEU A 57 33.03 41.99 -24.60
CA LEU A 57 32.85 40.55 -24.40
C LEU A 57 33.40 40.10 -23.04
N LYS A 58 34.55 40.64 -22.61
CA LYS A 58 35.10 40.37 -21.26
C LYS A 58 34.18 40.88 -20.16
N CYS A 59 33.66 42.10 -20.28
CA CYS A 59 32.71 42.65 -19.31
C CYS A 59 31.41 41.85 -19.29
N PHE A 60 30.89 41.46 -20.46
CA PHE A 60 29.66 40.67 -20.58
C PHE A 60 29.82 39.27 -19.98
N LEU A 61 30.89 38.55 -20.32
CA LEU A 61 31.16 37.22 -19.77
C LEU A 61 31.46 37.27 -18.26
N GLY A 62 32.16 38.32 -17.80
CA GLY A 62 32.41 38.56 -16.38
C GLY A 62 31.11 38.82 -15.61
N ALA A 63 30.20 39.62 -16.16
CA ALA A 63 28.89 39.87 -15.57
C ALA A 63 28.03 38.60 -15.54
N LEU A 64 28.02 37.82 -16.63
CA LEU A 64 27.27 36.56 -16.71
C LEU A 64 27.78 35.54 -15.69
N PHE A 65 29.10 35.40 -15.55
CA PHE A 65 29.72 34.51 -14.58
C PHE A 65 29.44 34.94 -13.14
N THR A 66 29.54 36.24 -12.86
CA THR A 66 29.25 36.81 -11.53
C THR A 66 27.78 36.60 -11.16
N TYR A 67 26.86 36.83 -12.10
CA TYR A 67 25.44 36.58 -11.91
C TYR A 67 25.18 35.09 -11.63
N GLN A 68 25.76 34.17 -12.40
CA GLN A 68 25.57 32.73 -12.20
C GLN A 68 26.08 32.27 -10.83
N LEU A 69 27.25 32.74 -10.38
CA LEU A 69 27.77 32.40 -9.05
C LEU A 69 26.92 32.98 -7.93
N THR A 70 26.48 34.23 -8.08
CA THR A 70 25.64 34.91 -7.07
C THR A 70 24.26 34.25 -6.98
N TYR A 71 23.65 33.94 -8.13
CA TYR A 71 22.36 33.26 -8.21
C TYR A 71 22.43 31.83 -7.68
N PHE A 72 23.47 31.07 -8.03
CA PHE A 72 23.65 29.71 -7.50
C PHE A 72 23.91 29.71 -5.99
N GLY A 73 24.73 30.65 -5.50
CA GLY A 73 24.96 30.83 -4.07
C GLY A 73 23.69 31.19 -3.30
N TRP A 74 22.90 32.12 -3.84
CA TRP A 74 21.61 32.52 -3.27
C TRP A 74 20.61 31.36 -3.25
N MET A 75 20.41 30.66 -4.37
CA MET A 75 19.56 29.46 -4.45
C MET A 75 19.97 28.38 -3.45
N LYS A 76 21.28 28.14 -3.27
CA LYS A 76 21.78 27.18 -2.28
C LYS A 76 21.53 27.62 -0.85
N LEU A 77 21.68 28.91 -0.55
CA LEU A 77 21.37 29.47 0.77
C LEU A 77 19.87 29.34 1.07
N GLU A 78 18.99 29.71 0.15
CA GLU A 78 17.54 29.52 0.31
C GLU A 78 17.18 28.04 0.53
N THR A 79 17.76 27.14 -0.26
CA THR A 79 17.50 25.70 -0.10
C THR A 79 17.94 25.19 1.28
N ILE A 80 19.06 25.68 1.81
CA ILE A 80 19.57 25.31 3.14
C ILE A 80 18.71 25.91 4.24
N GLU A 81 18.30 27.17 4.11
CA GLU A 81 17.40 27.84 5.05
C GLU A 81 16.04 27.14 5.10
N GLU A 82 15.43 26.84 3.95
CA GLU A 82 14.18 26.08 3.88
C GLU A 82 14.32 24.68 4.50
N ALA A 83 15.44 23.99 4.23
CA ALA A 83 15.70 22.67 4.82
C ALA A 83 15.88 22.76 6.34
N HIS A 84 16.50 23.82 6.85
CA HIS A 84 16.67 24.05 8.28
C HIS A 84 15.34 24.39 8.96
N VAL A 85 14.53 25.26 8.35
CA VAL A 85 13.19 25.62 8.83
C VAL A 85 12.30 24.38 8.88
N LYS A 86 12.22 23.60 7.80
CA LYS A 86 11.42 22.35 7.75
C LYS A 86 11.91 21.33 8.77
N LYS A 87 13.22 21.19 8.96
CA LYS A 87 13.78 20.25 9.96
C LYS A 87 13.48 20.68 11.39
N THR A 88 13.47 21.98 11.66
CA THR A 88 13.12 22.55 12.97
C THR A 88 11.62 22.39 13.23
N GLU A 89 10.78 22.63 12.23
CA GLU A 89 9.33 22.39 12.29
C GLU A 89 9.00 20.91 12.55
N ILE A 90 9.64 19.98 11.83
CA ILE A 90 9.47 18.53 12.05
C ILE A 90 9.89 18.12 13.46
N ASN A 91 10.97 18.68 13.99
CA ASN A 91 11.41 18.39 15.36
C ASN A 91 10.42 18.94 16.39
N GLY A 92 9.91 20.17 16.18
CA GLY A 92 8.87 20.77 17.03
C GLY A 92 7.58 19.93 17.02
N LEU A 93 7.12 19.50 15.85
CA LEU A 93 5.95 18.63 15.71
C LEU A 93 6.16 17.25 16.35
N ARG A 94 7.39 16.71 16.34
CA ARG A 94 7.72 15.45 17.03
C ARG A 94 7.68 15.59 18.54
N GLU A 95 8.17 16.71 19.08
CA GLU A 95 8.09 17.01 20.52
C GLU A 95 6.66 17.29 20.96
N GLU A 96 5.88 18.02 20.14
CA GLU A 96 4.47 18.28 20.39
C GLU A 96 3.62 16.99 20.33
N LEU A 97 3.93 16.09 19.38
CA LEU A 97 3.33 14.76 19.30
C LEU A 97 3.69 13.89 20.52
N ALA A 98 4.96 13.90 20.96
CA ALA A 98 5.39 13.17 22.15
C ALA A 98 4.72 13.72 23.42
N GLY A 99 4.58 15.04 23.52
CA GLY A 99 3.85 15.72 24.59
C GLY A 99 2.35 15.41 24.58
N ALA A 100 1.72 15.45 23.41
CA ALA A 100 0.31 15.09 23.22
C ALA A 100 0.06 13.61 23.52
N MET A 101 0.98 12.71 23.16
CA MET A 101 0.91 11.29 23.51
C MET A 101 1.04 11.06 25.02
N ASN A 102 1.95 11.77 25.70
CA ASN A 102 2.08 11.68 27.16
C ASN A 102 0.90 12.32 27.91
N ASN A 103 0.32 13.40 27.38
CA ASN A 103 -0.90 13.99 27.95
C ASN A 103 -2.12 13.09 27.72
N LYS A 104 -2.27 12.50 26.53
CA LYS A 104 -3.28 11.47 26.28
C LYS A 104 -3.09 10.22 27.15
N ARG A 105 -1.84 9.85 27.46
CA ARG A 105 -1.51 8.77 28.40
C ARG A 105 -1.94 9.10 29.82
N ARG A 106 -1.70 10.33 30.31
CA ARG A 106 -2.17 10.77 31.65
C ARG A 106 -3.68 10.98 31.72
N GLU A 107 -4.31 11.42 30.64
CA GLU A 107 -5.77 11.48 30.51
C GLU A 107 -6.37 10.06 30.45
N ALA A 108 -5.71 9.11 29.78
CA ALA A 108 -6.09 7.70 29.79
C ALA A 108 -5.94 7.09 31.20
N GLU A 109 -4.88 7.43 31.95
CA GLU A 109 -4.70 7.00 33.35
C GLU A 109 -5.80 7.54 34.28
N GLY A 110 -6.30 8.77 34.08
CA GLY A 110 -7.43 9.34 34.84
C GLY A 110 -8.82 8.85 34.38
N VAL A 111 -8.95 8.39 33.13
CA VAL A 111 -10.15 7.73 32.61
C VAL A 111 -10.21 6.26 33.05
N VAL A 112 -9.06 5.60 33.19
CA VAL A 112 -8.91 4.23 33.73
C VAL A 112 -9.47 4.09 35.14
N GLU A 113 -9.35 5.11 35.99
CA GLU A 113 -9.88 5.10 37.36
C GLU A 113 -11.41 5.25 37.37
N LYS A 114 -11.99 6.07 36.49
CA LYS A 114 -13.45 6.29 36.38
C LYS A 114 -14.19 5.20 35.59
N VAL A 115 -13.48 4.44 34.75
CA VAL A 115 -14.01 3.28 34.01
C VAL A 115 -14.06 2.03 34.89
N GLY A 116 -13.20 1.92 35.92
CA GLY A 116 -13.23 0.84 36.90
C GLY A 116 -14.56 0.69 37.66
N ASP A 117 -15.21 1.80 37.98
CA ASP A 117 -16.45 1.81 38.78
C ASP A 117 -17.72 1.41 37.99
N LYS A 118 -17.71 1.54 36.65
CA LYS A 118 -18.88 1.25 35.78
C LYS A 118 -18.90 -0.17 35.18
N ILE A 119 -17.77 -0.87 35.18
CA ILE A 119 -17.62 -2.27 34.70
C ILE A 119 -18.15 -3.30 35.74
N GLY A 120 -18.45 -2.86 36.97
CA GLY A 120 -18.98 -3.72 38.04
C GLY A 120 -20.47 -4.08 37.91
N GLU A 121 -21.29 -3.26 37.25
CA GLU A 121 -22.76 -3.45 37.21
C GLU A 121 -23.28 -4.04 35.88
N ALA A 122 -22.45 -4.06 34.85
CA ALA A 122 -22.75 -4.73 33.59
C ALA A 122 -21.42 -5.17 32.97
N LYS A 123 -21.33 -6.44 32.57
CA LYS A 123 -20.74 -6.86 31.28
C LYS A 123 -19.57 -6.00 30.70
N ASP A 124 -18.47 -6.67 30.36
CA ASP A 124 -17.85 -6.63 29.00
C ASP A 124 -16.80 -5.53 28.60
N LYS A 125 -15.54 -5.97 28.28
CA LYS A 125 -14.63 -5.63 27.11
C LYS A 125 -13.72 -4.36 27.18
N VAL A 126 -12.40 -4.36 27.53
CA VAL A 126 -11.05 -4.61 26.87
C VAL A 126 -10.77 -3.72 25.65
N ILE A 127 -9.63 -2.97 25.45
CA ILE A 127 -8.46 -3.30 24.55
C ILE A 127 -7.45 -2.13 24.26
N GLU A 128 -6.13 -2.42 24.21
CA GLU A 128 -5.06 -1.77 23.41
C GLU A 128 -4.05 -2.86 22.96
N GLY A 129 -3.61 -2.84 21.68
CA GLY A 129 -3.14 -3.99 20.87
C GLY A 129 -2.15 -4.98 21.48
N ALA A 130 -2.56 -6.24 21.69
CA ALA A 130 -1.69 -7.42 21.87
C ALA A 130 -2.46 -8.77 21.83
N GLY A 131 -1.87 -9.84 21.29
CA GLY A 131 -2.45 -11.20 21.21
C GLY A 131 -1.74 -12.27 22.06
N VAL A 132 -2.41 -13.40 22.28
CA VAL A 132 -2.05 -14.64 23.03
C VAL A 132 -1.97 -14.56 24.55
N ALA A 133 -2.87 -15.24 25.27
CA ALA A 133 -2.77 -15.74 26.66
C ALA A 133 -4.08 -16.49 27.02
N GLY A 134 -4.21 -17.53 27.87
CA GLY A 134 -3.41 -18.31 28.82
C GLY A 134 -4.37 -19.14 29.73
N LYS A 135 -3.84 -20.02 30.61
CA LYS A 135 -4.57 -21.14 31.28
C LYS A 135 -5.80 -20.74 32.12
N VAL A 136 -6.97 -21.38 31.93
CA VAL A 136 -8.14 -21.21 32.82
C VAL A 136 -8.26 -22.40 33.78
N LYS A 137 -8.03 -22.16 35.10
CA LYS A 137 -8.30 -23.17 36.13
C LYS A 137 -9.79 -23.54 36.15
N LYS A 138 -10.08 -24.85 36.14
CA LYS A 138 -11.44 -25.39 36.26
C LYS A 138 -12.06 -24.98 37.61
N GLY A 139 -13.07 -24.11 37.59
CA GLY A 139 -13.90 -23.76 38.77
C GLY A 139 -13.57 -22.45 39.51
N GLY A 140 -12.73 -21.55 38.96
CA GLY A 140 -12.47 -20.24 39.55
C GLY A 140 -13.18 -19.10 38.79
N TRP A 141 -13.94 -18.25 39.49
CA TRP A 141 -14.33 -16.95 38.96
C TRP A 141 -13.14 -15.97 39.15
N TRP A 142 -12.54 -15.61 38.01
CA TRP A 142 -11.61 -14.51 37.66
C TRP A 142 -10.66 -13.82 38.68
N PRO A 143 -9.34 -13.80 38.36
CA PRO A 143 -8.75 -12.59 37.72
C PRO A 143 -7.84 -12.92 36.49
N TRP A 144 -7.99 -12.24 35.33
CA TRP A 144 -7.21 -12.51 34.09
C TRP A 144 -5.71 -12.37 34.30
N LYS A 145 -5.29 -11.37 35.09
CA LYS A 145 -3.90 -10.90 35.08
C LYS A 145 -2.91 -12.03 35.43
N ASP A 146 -3.31 -12.91 36.34
CA ASP A 146 -2.48 -14.02 36.80
C ASP A 146 -2.53 -15.25 35.86
N ASN A 147 -3.42 -15.23 34.86
CA ASN A 147 -3.63 -16.32 33.90
C ASN A 147 -3.06 -16.02 32.50
N ILE A 148 -2.49 -14.84 32.28
CA ILE A 148 -1.85 -14.46 31.02
C ILE A 148 -0.45 -15.10 30.93
N VAL A 149 -0.26 -16.06 30.02
CA VAL A 149 1.02 -16.79 29.88
C VAL A 149 1.95 -16.21 28.81
N GLY A 150 1.40 -15.53 27.81
CA GLY A 150 2.15 -14.86 26.74
C GLY A 150 1.53 -13.52 26.40
N ILE A 151 2.22 -12.73 25.57
CA ILE A 151 1.69 -11.55 24.88
C ILE A 151 2.55 -11.30 23.64
N GLN A 152 2.01 -11.56 22.45
CA GLN A 152 2.54 -11.16 21.15
C GLN A 152 1.99 -9.79 20.74
N LYS A 153 2.86 -8.79 20.59
CA LYS A 153 2.47 -7.44 20.17
C LYS A 153 2.78 -7.22 18.70
N GLY A 154 1.75 -6.87 17.93
CA GLY A 154 1.88 -6.62 16.52
C GLY A 154 2.09 -7.89 15.69
N MET A 155 1.78 -7.74 14.40
CA MET A 155 1.98 -8.76 13.37
C MET A 155 2.01 -8.04 12.02
N THR A 156 2.75 -8.58 11.07
CA THR A 156 2.78 -8.05 9.71
C THR A 156 1.43 -8.25 9.03
N SER A 157 1.06 -7.29 8.18
CA SER A 157 -0.14 -7.41 7.33
C SER A 157 -0.09 -8.71 6.53
N HIS A 158 -1.26 -9.30 6.28
CA HIS A 158 -1.45 -10.54 5.52
C HIS A 158 -1.03 -11.86 6.21
N SER A 159 -0.69 -11.84 7.51
CA SER A 159 -0.57 -13.05 8.32
C SER A 159 0.50 -14.01 7.79
N LEU A 160 1.76 -13.60 7.94
CA LEU A 160 2.90 -14.36 7.45
C LEU A 160 3.03 -15.72 8.15
N TRP A 161 3.38 -16.77 7.39
CA TRP A 161 3.52 -18.12 7.92
C TRP A 161 4.59 -18.19 9.00
N SER A 162 5.70 -17.47 8.84
CA SER A 162 6.76 -17.39 9.84
C SER A 162 6.26 -16.86 11.19
N GLU A 163 5.49 -15.77 11.19
CA GLU A 163 4.90 -15.18 12.40
C GLU A 163 3.87 -16.12 13.04
N ILE A 164 3.01 -16.76 12.23
CA ILE A 164 2.04 -17.75 12.70
C ILE A 164 2.74 -18.93 13.40
N LEU A 165 3.80 -19.47 12.79
CA LEU A 165 4.53 -20.61 13.33
C LEU A 165 5.31 -20.24 14.59
N LEU A 166 5.88 -19.02 14.64
CA LEU A 166 6.53 -18.49 15.84
C LEU A 166 5.54 -18.40 17.01
N VAL A 167 4.38 -17.79 16.78
CA VAL A 167 3.33 -17.66 17.79
C VAL A 167 2.78 -19.02 18.21
N THR A 168 2.64 -19.96 17.27
CA THR A 168 2.25 -21.35 17.54
C THR A 168 3.26 -22.03 18.46
N ALA A 169 4.56 -21.88 18.20
CA ALA A 169 5.61 -22.47 19.01
C ALA A 169 5.61 -21.91 20.44
N GLU A 170 5.43 -20.59 20.59
CA GLU A 170 5.32 -19.94 21.89
C GLU A 170 4.07 -20.40 22.66
N ALA A 171 2.91 -20.42 22.01
CA ALA A 171 1.66 -20.88 22.61
C ALA A 171 1.75 -22.35 23.08
N ARG A 172 2.43 -23.20 22.29
CA ARG A 172 2.70 -24.61 22.65
C ARG A 172 3.62 -24.72 23.86
N ALA A 173 4.74 -24.01 23.85
CA ALA A 173 5.73 -24.05 24.94
C ALA A 173 5.14 -23.58 26.27
N LYS A 174 4.18 -22.66 26.21
CA LYS A 174 3.48 -22.10 27.38
C LYS A 174 2.20 -22.84 27.76
N GLU A 175 1.88 -23.92 27.06
CA GLU A 175 0.65 -24.71 27.26
C GLU A 175 -0.61 -23.82 27.27
N ALA A 176 -0.70 -22.86 26.33
CA ALA A 176 -1.86 -21.99 26.23
C ALA A 176 -3.12 -22.82 25.93
N ASP A 177 -4.17 -22.67 26.74
CA ASP A 177 -5.45 -23.35 26.57
C ASP A 177 -6.56 -22.44 26.02
N CYS A 178 -6.24 -21.18 25.72
CA CYS A 178 -7.09 -20.21 25.07
C CYS A 178 -6.23 -19.21 24.28
N ILE A 179 -6.72 -18.81 23.11
CA ILE A 179 -6.12 -17.73 22.32
C ILE A 179 -7.11 -16.58 22.26
N ILE A 180 -6.64 -15.38 22.57
CA ILE A 180 -7.42 -14.14 22.50
C ILE A 180 -6.76 -13.24 21.48
N THR A 181 -7.55 -12.72 20.54
CA THR A 181 -7.10 -11.69 19.61
C THR A 181 -7.69 -10.35 19.94
N LEU A 182 -6.86 -9.37 19.65
CA LEU A 182 -7.19 -7.99 19.60
C LEU A 182 -6.68 -7.44 18.27
N GLY A 183 -7.58 -7.12 17.34
CA GLY A 183 -7.24 -6.20 16.26
C GLY A 183 -8.07 -6.43 15.00
N ALA A 184 -7.42 -6.27 13.85
CA ALA A 184 -8.04 -6.40 12.54
C ALA A 184 -7.92 -7.83 11.97
N GLY A 185 -8.46 -8.01 10.76
CA GLY A 185 -8.53 -9.31 10.07
C GLY A 185 -7.23 -10.11 10.01
N SER A 186 -6.06 -9.48 9.85
CA SER A 186 -4.79 -10.22 9.82
C SER A 186 -4.53 -10.98 11.13
N ILE A 187 -4.69 -10.32 12.28
CA ILE A 187 -4.48 -10.96 13.60
C ILE A 187 -5.51 -12.07 13.81
N THR A 188 -6.77 -11.84 13.41
CA THR A 188 -7.83 -12.84 13.49
C THR A 188 -7.50 -14.08 12.65
N ASP A 189 -7.09 -13.91 11.40
CA ASP A 189 -6.73 -15.04 10.53
C ASP A 189 -5.49 -15.79 11.04
N ALA A 190 -4.47 -15.07 11.52
CA ALA A 190 -3.31 -15.70 12.12
C ALA A 190 -3.67 -16.52 13.36
N ALA A 191 -4.54 -16.02 14.22
CA ALA A 191 -4.94 -16.75 15.43
C ALA A 191 -5.75 -18.02 15.14
N LYS A 192 -6.61 -17.99 14.10
CA LYS A 192 -7.26 -19.20 13.59
C LYS A 192 -6.21 -20.21 13.13
N LEU A 193 -5.18 -19.76 12.43
CA LEU A 193 -4.07 -20.61 11.98
C LEU A 193 -3.22 -21.11 13.15
N VAL A 194 -3.03 -20.32 14.21
CA VAL A 194 -2.34 -20.76 15.43
C VAL A 194 -3.08 -21.91 16.09
N VAL A 195 -4.39 -21.80 16.35
CA VAL A 195 -5.16 -22.91 16.96
C VAL A 195 -5.20 -24.14 16.04
N PHE A 196 -5.22 -23.93 14.73
CA PHE A 196 -5.15 -24.99 13.72
C PHE A 196 -3.80 -25.73 13.75
N CYS A 197 -2.69 -24.99 13.77
CA CYS A 197 -1.34 -25.53 13.84
C CYS A 197 -1.06 -26.24 15.17
N LEU A 198 -1.59 -25.71 16.29
CA LEU A 198 -1.51 -26.36 17.60
C LEU A 198 -2.14 -27.74 17.57
N ALA A 199 -3.38 -27.83 17.05
CA ALA A 199 -4.14 -29.08 16.99
C ALA A 199 -3.52 -30.13 16.06
N ASN A 200 -2.87 -29.69 14.98
CA ASN A 200 -2.30 -30.57 13.96
C ASN A 200 -0.79 -30.78 14.10
N ASN A 201 -0.18 -30.32 15.20
CA ASN A 201 1.26 -30.42 15.46
C ASN A 201 2.13 -29.86 14.31
N ILE A 202 1.67 -28.79 13.67
CA ILE A 202 2.37 -28.13 12.59
C ILE A 202 3.48 -27.26 13.18
N THR A 203 4.70 -27.40 12.66
CA THR A 203 5.91 -26.74 13.17
C THR A 203 6.79 -26.13 12.07
N SER A 204 6.46 -26.37 10.79
CA SER A 204 7.23 -25.84 9.67
C SER A 204 6.35 -25.35 8.51
N PRO A 205 6.87 -24.44 7.66
CA PRO A 205 6.16 -23.98 6.45
C PRO A 205 5.78 -25.13 5.51
N THR A 206 6.66 -26.13 5.34
CA THR A 206 6.39 -27.30 4.50
C THR A 206 5.24 -28.14 5.03
N GLN A 207 5.14 -28.30 6.36
CA GLN A 207 4.00 -28.96 6.98
C GLN A 207 2.73 -28.12 6.81
N LEU A 208 2.80 -26.80 7.03
CA LEU A 208 1.63 -25.94 6.86
C LEU A 208 1.10 -26.01 5.43
N ALA A 209 1.98 -25.98 4.42
CA ALA A 209 1.63 -26.09 3.01
C ALA A 209 0.81 -27.35 2.68
N SER A 210 1.01 -28.49 3.36
CA SER A 210 0.20 -29.68 3.10
C SER A 210 -1.26 -29.55 3.54
N TYR A 211 -1.59 -28.57 4.40
CA TYR A 211 -2.95 -28.32 4.86
C TYR A 211 -3.66 -27.19 4.08
N ALA A 212 -2.99 -26.59 3.09
CA ALA A 212 -3.59 -25.59 2.24
C ALA A 212 -4.82 -26.13 1.49
N LEU A 213 -5.84 -25.28 1.30
CA LEU A 213 -6.95 -25.60 0.42
C LEU A 213 -6.44 -25.87 -0.99
N GLY A 214 -6.77 -27.04 -1.52
CA GLY A 214 -6.30 -27.48 -2.85
C GLY A 214 -4.93 -28.18 -2.85
N ALA A 215 -4.32 -28.42 -1.70
CA ALA A 215 -3.06 -29.17 -1.62
C ALA A 215 -3.23 -30.62 -2.12
N LEU A 216 -2.33 -31.06 -3.02
CA LEU A 216 -2.33 -32.41 -3.58
C LEU A 216 -1.97 -33.49 -2.55
N ASN A 217 -1.19 -33.11 -1.53
CA ASN A 217 -0.67 -34.01 -0.48
C ASN A 217 -1.34 -33.72 0.87
N ALA A 218 -2.65 -33.47 0.86
CA ALA A 218 -3.39 -33.22 2.10
C ALA A 218 -3.36 -34.46 3.02
N PRO A 219 -3.19 -34.27 4.34
CA PRO A 219 -3.28 -35.37 5.29
C PRO A 219 -4.64 -36.07 5.22
N ALA A 220 -4.64 -37.40 5.41
CA ALA A 220 -5.88 -38.19 5.40
C ALA A 220 -6.88 -37.79 6.49
N THR A 221 -6.40 -37.15 7.57
CA THR A 221 -7.25 -36.66 8.65
C THR A 221 -6.68 -35.36 9.20
N ILE A 222 -7.53 -34.35 9.32
CA ILE A 222 -7.21 -33.08 9.97
C ILE A 222 -7.78 -33.14 11.40
N THR A 223 -6.93 -32.91 12.38
CA THR A 223 -7.33 -32.91 13.79
C THR A 223 -8.12 -31.65 14.10
N ARG A 224 -9.27 -31.83 14.77
CA ARG A 224 -10.16 -30.75 15.20
C ARG A 224 -9.43 -29.81 16.18
N PRO A 225 -9.37 -28.50 15.92
CA PRO A 225 -8.92 -27.52 16.91
C PRO A 225 -9.81 -27.53 18.16
N SER A 226 -9.17 -27.66 19.33
CA SER A 226 -9.82 -27.75 20.64
C SER A 226 -9.59 -26.52 21.53
N ILE A 227 -8.58 -25.70 21.20
CA ILE A 227 -8.27 -24.47 21.94
C ILE A 227 -9.27 -23.39 21.52
N PRO A 228 -10.09 -22.83 22.45
CA PRO A 228 -11.01 -21.75 22.14
C PRO A 228 -10.27 -20.48 21.68
N LEU A 229 -10.79 -19.90 20.60
CA LEU A 229 -10.38 -18.62 20.06
C LEU A 229 -11.41 -17.54 20.43
N ILE A 230 -10.99 -16.49 21.12
CA ILE A 230 -11.82 -15.32 21.42
C ILE A 230 -11.34 -14.17 20.54
N CYS A 231 -12.23 -13.58 19.75
CA CYS A 231 -11.91 -12.48 18.86
C CYS A 231 -12.48 -11.15 19.35
N ILE A 232 -11.63 -10.13 19.42
CA ILE A 232 -11.99 -8.76 19.77
C ILE A 232 -11.62 -7.84 18.60
N PRO A 233 -12.52 -7.70 17.60
CA PRO A 233 -12.23 -6.92 16.40
C PRO A 233 -12.18 -5.42 16.71
N THR A 234 -11.25 -4.72 16.07
CA THR A 234 -11.16 -3.24 16.08
C THR A 234 -11.49 -2.61 14.73
N THR A 235 -11.87 -3.42 13.75
CA THR A 235 -12.23 -2.98 12.40
C THR A 235 -13.49 -3.68 11.91
N LEU A 236 -14.02 -3.26 10.77
CA LEU A 236 -15.25 -3.82 10.19
C LEU A 236 -14.98 -4.99 9.22
N SER A 237 -13.80 -5.62 9.30
CA SER A 237 -13.37 -6.62 8.30
C SER A 237 -14.14 -7.94 8.32
N GLY A 238 -14.82 -8.28 9.41
CA GLY A 238 -15.74 -9.44 9.51
C GLY A 238 -15.08 -10.83 9.52
N GLY A 239 -13.74 -10.91 9.54
CA GLY A 239 -13.03 -12.19 9.53
C GLY A 239 -13.36 -13.09 10.72
N GLU A 240 -13.76 -12.53 11.84
CA GLU A 240 -14.12 -13.23 13.08
C GLU A 240 -15.39 -14.10 12.98
N TYR A 241 -16.25 -13.87 11.99
CA TYR A 241 -17.50 -14.62 11.81
C TYR A 241 -17.37 -15.87 10.94
N PHE A 242 -16.20 -16.11 10.35
CA PHE A 242 -15.99 -17.23 9.44
C PHE A 242 -14.73 -18.03 9.78
N ALA A 243 -14.78 -19.34 9.57
CA ALA A 243 -13.70 -20.25 9.96
C ALA A 243 -12.53 -20.30 8.96
N LEU A 244 -12.71 -19.82 7.72
CA LEU A 244 -11.61 -19.72 6.77
C LEU A 244 -10.59 -18.68 7.25
N ALA A 245 -9.31 -19.00 7.09
CA ALA A 245 -8.20 -18.09 7.37
C ALA A 245 -7.25 -18.06 6.17
N GLY A 246 -6.79 -16.87 5.81
CA GLY A 246 -5.72 -16.71 4.83
C GLY A 246 -4.36 -16.51 5.50
N GLY A 247 -3.34 -17.23 5.05
CA GLY A 247 -1.94 -17.00 5.46
C GLY A 247 -1.05 -16.82 4.26
N THR A 248 -0.08 -15.91 4.35
CA THR A 248 0.87 -15.63 3.27
C THR A 248 2.20 -16.33 3.50
N ASN A 249 2.66 -17.09 2.51
CA ASN A 249 3.98 -17.71 2.52
C ASN A 249 5.07 -16.64 2.36
N ASP A 250 6.01 -16.60 3.29
CA ASP A 250 7.10 -15.62 3.33
C ASP A 250 7.98 -15.63 2.07
N ASP A 251 8.23 -16.81 1.50
CA ASP A 251 9.16 -17.01 0.38
C ASP A 251 8.48 -16.81 -0.98
N THR A 252 7.26 -17.33 -1.14
CA THR A 252 6.54 -17.26 -2.43
C THR A 252 5.63 -16.05 -2.56
N HIS A 253 5.35 -15.36 -1.44
CA HIS A 253 4.34 -14.30 -1.31
C HIS A 253 2.91 -14.71 -1.72
N GLU A 254 2.69 -16.01 -1.91
CA GLU A 254 1.37 -16.55 -2.21
C GLU A 254 0.52 -16.56 -0.95
N LYS A 255 -0.70 -16.04 -1.06
CA LYS A 255 -1.69 -16.10 0.02
C LYS A 255 -2.58 -17.31 -0.19
N THR A 256 -2.60 -18.20 0.79
CA THR A 256 -3.32 -19.47 0.71
C THR A 256 -4.37 -19.57 1.81
N GLY A 257 -5.52 -20.17 1.47
CA GLY A 257 -6.61 -20.41 2.41
C GLY A 257 -6.43 -21.73 3.17
N PHE A 258 -6.86 -21.72 4.42
CA PHE A 258 -6.96 -22.90 5.29
C PHE A 258 -8.34 -22.91 5.93
N LEU A 259 -8.91 -24.10 6.09
CA LEU A 259 -10.26 -24.23 6.60
C LEU A 259 -10.43 -25.51 7.43
N HIS A 260 -10.95 -25.32 8.64
CA HIS A 260 -11.55 -26.36 9.43
C HIS A 260 -12.71 -25.73 10.23
N SER A 261 -13.88 -26.36 10.26
CA SER A 261 -15.11 -25.77 10.85
C SER A 261 -14.95 -25.29 12.29
N CYS A 262 -14.07 -25.95 13.06
CA CYS A 262 -13.80 -25.63 14.47
C CYS A 262 -12.63 -24.67 14.72
N MET A 263 -12.02 -24.07 13.70
CA MET A 263 -10.94 -23.09 13.89
C MET A 263 -11.43 -21.63 14.01
N GLY A 264 -12.73 -21.39 13.80
CA GLY A 264 -13.33 -20.06 13.95
C GLY A 264 -13.43 -19.60 15.40
N ALA A 265 -13.88 -18.36 15.60
CA ALA A 265 -14.04 -17.79 16.93
C ALA A 265 -15.11 -18.56 17.74
N SER A 266 -14.75 -18.93 18.96
CA SER A 266 -15.68 -19.46 19.97
C SER A 266 -16.51 -18.34 20.62
N LEU A 267 -15.95 -17.13 20.68
CA LEU A 267 -16.61 -15.94 21.19
C LEU A 267 -16.12 -14.71 20.42
N VAL A 268 -17.06 -13.88 19.97
CA VAL A 268 -16.77 -12.58 19.37
C VAL A 268 -17.22 -11.48 20.31
N ILE A 269 -16.31 -10.56 20.61
CA ILE A 269 -16.47 -9.50 21.58
C ILE A 269 -16.46 -8.17 20.82
N LEU A 270 -17.65 -7.63 20.56
CA LEU A 270 -17.79 -6.30 19.94
C LEU A 270 -17.81 -5.23 21.03
N ASP A 271 -16.85 -4.31 20.99
CA ASP A 271 -16.84 -3.08 21.77
C ASP A 271 -16.48 -1.90 20.85
N PRO A 272 -17.42 -0.96 20.61
CA PRO A 272 -17.21 0.16 19.72
C PRO A 272 -16.17 1.16 20.24
N SER A 273 -15.87 1.19 21.54
CA SER A 273 -14.89 2.13 22.11
C SER A 273 -13.48 1.89 21.58
N LEU A 274 -13.17 0.64 21.22
CA LEU A 274 -11.87 0.21 20.73
C LEU A 274 -11.64 0.61 19.28
N CYS A 275 -12.73 0.68 18.53
CA CYS A 275 -12.74 1.13 17.15
C CYS A 275 -12.38 2.61 17.02
N LEU A 276 -12.50 3.41 18.10
CA LEU A 276 -12.16 4.84 18.10
C LEU A 276 -10.67 5.10 17.86
N THR A 277 -9.81 4.12 18.12
CA THR A 277 -8.36 4.20 17.89
C THR A 277 -7.95 3.74 16.50
N THR A 278 -8.87 3.14 15.73
CA THR A 278 -8.59 2.66 14.38
C THR A 278 -8.39 3.86 13.45
N PRO A 279 -7.26 3.96 12.73
CA PRO A 279 -7.04 5.07 11.80
C PRO A 279 -8.17 5.18 10.78
N SER A 280 -8.62 6.41 10.50
CA SER A 280 -9.80 6.68 9.66
C SER A 280 -9.73 6.01 8.29
N TYR A 281 -8.55 5.95 7.67
CA TYR A 281 -8.34 5.25 6.41
C TYR A 281 -8.67 3.74 6.52
N HIS A 282 -8.17 3.06 7.55
CA HIS A 282 -8.46 1.64 7.78
C HIS A 282 -9.92 1.41 8.18
N TRP A 283 -10.50 2.31 8.97
CA TRP A 283 -11.93 2.24 9.31
C TRP A 283 -12.79 2.30 8.06
N LEU A 284 -12.56 3.29 7.19
CA LEU A 284 -13.29 3.45 5.94
C LEU A 284 -13.07 2.26 5.00
N SER A 285 -11.82 1.86 4.78
CA SER A 285 -11.48 0.73 3.89
C SER A 285 -12.15 -0.57 4.35
N THR A 286 -12.11 -0.88 5.65
CA THR A 286 -12.79 -2.07 6.17
C THR A 286 -14.32 -1.94 6.20
N GLY A 287 -14.85 -0.71 6.32
CA GLY A 287 -16.28 -0.44 6.18
C GLY A 287 -16.79 -0.68 4.76
N VAL A 288 -16.05 -0.23 3.73
CA VAL A 288 -16.37 -0.51 2.32
C VAL A 288 -16.35 -2.02 2.07
N ARG A 289 -15.35 -2.74 2.59
CA ARG A 289 -15.33 -4.21 2.52
C ARG A 289 -16.56 -4.86 3.17
N ALA A 290 -17.06 -4.31 4.28
CA ALA A 290 -18.27 -4.83 4.91
C ALA A 290 -19.52 -4.62 4.02
N VAL A 291 -19.56 -3.51 3.26
CA VAL A 291 -20.59 -3.26 2.24
C VAL A 291 -20.49 -4.30 1.13
N ASP A 292 -19.27 -4.54 0.60
CA ASP A 292 -19.04 -5.55 -0.43
C ASP A 292 -19.52 -6.93 0.04
N HIS A 293 -19.16 -7.35 1.26
CA HIS A 293 -19.63 -8.62 1.82
C HIS A 293 -21.18 -8.71 1.87
N CYS A 294 -21.87 -7.61 2.18
CA CYS A 294 -23.34 -7.61 2.20
C CYS A 294 -23.91 -7.75 0.78
N ILE A 295 -23.35 -7.02 -0.20
CA ILE A 295 -23.78 -7.08 -1.59
C ILE A 295 -23.50 -8.46 -2.19
N GLU A 296 -22.29 -8.99 -2.00
CA GLU A 296 -21.92 -10.32 -2.48
C GLU A 296 -22.77 -11.42 -1.83
N ALA A 297 -23.11 -11.30 -0.54
CA ALA A 297 -24.00 -12.24 0.13
C ALA A 297 -25.42 -12.24 -0.48
N LEU A 298 -25.98 -11.06 -0.78
CA LEU A 298 -27.30 -10.91 -1.40
C LEU A 298 -27.32 -11.41 -2.86
N CYS A 299 -26.20 -11.25 -3.57
CA CYS A 299 -26.06 -11.67 -4.96
C CYS A 299 -25.58 -13.13 -5.13
N SER A 300 -25.26 -13.82 -4.03
CA SER A 300 -24.67 -15.15 -4.07
C SER A 300 -25.65 -16.21 -4.60
N LEU A 301 -25.16 -17.16 -5.40
CA LEU A 301 -25.92 -18.35 -5.80
C LEU A 301 -26.24 -19.29 -4.63
N GLN A 302 -25.60 -19.09 -3.47
CA GLN A 302 -25.79 -19.87 -2.24
C GLN A 302 -26.53 -19.06 -1.17
N ALA A 303 -27.14 -17.94 -1.53
CA ALA A 303 -27.94 -17.12 -0.63
C ALA A 303 -29.08 -17.93 0.01
N THR A 304 -29.34 -17.62 1.27
CA THR A 304 -30.45 -18.15 2.06
C THR A 304 -31.26 -16.99 2.60
N ARG A 305 -32.53 -17.20 2.93
CA ARG A 305 -33.35 -16.16 3.54
C ARG A 305 -32.70 -15.54 4.79
N ASP A 306 -32.11 -16.37 5.65
CA ASP A 306 -31.45 -15.90 6.87
C ASP A 306 -30.19 -15.07 6.57
N SER A 307 -29.41 -15.44 5.53
CA SER A 307 -28.26 -14.64 5.11
C SER A 307 -28.68 -13.32 4.49
N ASP A 308 -29.76 -13.31 3.69
CA ASP A 308 -30.28 -12.11 3.05
C ASP A 308 -30.79 -11.12 4.09
N GLU A 309 -31.61 -11.58 5.04
CA GLU A 309 -32.11 -10.73 6.13
C GLU A 309 -30.97 -10.12 6.96
N ARG A 310 -29.85 -10.85 7.15
CA ARG A 310 -28.66 -10.33 7.84
C ARG A 310 -27.89 -9.34 6.97
N ALA A 311 -27.68 -9.66 5.70
CA ALA A 311 -26.96 -8.81 4.74
C ALA A 311 -27.72 -7.50 4.47
N GLU A 312 -29.05 -7.53 4.34
CA GLU A 312 -29.87 -6.32 4.21
C GLU A 312 -29.77 -5.43 5.45
N ARG A 313 -29.87 -6.00 6.66
CA ARG A 313 -29.72 -5.23 7.90
C ARG A 313 -28.31 -4.64 8.02
N GLY A 314 -27.28 -5.42 7.70
CA GLY A 314 -25.90 -4.98 7.66
C GLY A 314 -25.71 -3.83 6.67
N LEU A 315 -26.20 -4.01 5.44
CA LEU A 315 -26.15 -2.99 4.39
C LEU A 315 -26.88 -1.72 4.81
N ARG A 316 -28.06 -1.79 5.42
CA ARG A 316 -28.77 -0.61 5.93
C ARG A 316 -28.04 0.08 7.08
N ALA A 317 -27.26 -0.66 7.88
CA ALA A 317 -26.46 -0.12 8.97
C ALA A 317 -25.10 0.45 8.50
N LEU A 318 -24.55 -0.08 7.41
CA LEU A 318 -23.29 0.36 6.79
C LEU A 318 -23.49 1.47 5.75
N VAL A 319 -24.60 1.41 4.99
CA VAL A 319 -25.02 2.31 3.91
C VAL A 319 -26.18 3.27 4.31
N PRO A 320 -26.45 3.63 5.58
CA PRO A 320 -27.33 4.76 5.82
C PRO A 320 -26.57 6.02 5.38
N GLY A 321 -27.29 7.04 4.89
CA GLY A 321 -26.72 8.36 4.68
C GLY A 321 -25.96 8.79 5.94
N TYR A 322 -24.63 8.67 5.92
CA TYR A 322 -23.77 8.90 7.07
C TYR A 322 -24.01 10.35 7.48
N GLY A 323 -24.75 10.53 8.58
CA GLY A 323 -25.11 11.84 9.08
C GLY A 323 -26.33 12.54 8.50
N ALA A 324 -27.08 11.95 7.56
CA ALA A 324 -28.25 12.62 6.97
C ALA A 324 -29.32 12.99 8.03
N GLU A 325 -29.45 12.18 9.09
CA GLU A 325 -30.37 12.43 10.22
C GLU A 325 -29.67 12.86 11.51
N ASN A 326 -28.33 12.82 11.59
CA ASN A 326 -27.60 13.26 12.78
C ASN A 326 -27.32 14.77 12.69
N PRO A 327 -27.97 15.62 13.52
CA PRO A 327 -27.86 17.07 13.38
C PRO A 327 -26.44 17.61 13.48
N GLU A 328 -25.58 16.96 14.28
CA GLU A 328 -24.18 17.35 14.43
C GLU A 328 -23.34 16.98 13.20
N ILE A 329 -23.63 15.85 12.55
CA ILE A 329 -22.95 15.48 11.31
C ILE A 329 -23.42 16.37 10.15
N VAL A 330 -24.73 16.64 10.03
CA VAL A 330 -25.26 17.63 9.06
C VAL A 330 -24.60 18.99 9.27
N ARG A 331 -24.46 19.44 10.53
CA ARG A 331 -23.79 20.71 10.87
C ARG A 331 -22.34 20.73 10.39
N ARG A 332 -21.59 19.64 10.64
CA ARG A 332 -20.19 19.52 10.22
C ARG A 332 -20.04 19.43 8.71
N GLN A 333 -20.90 18.68 8.03
CA GLN A 333 -20.91 18.60 6.57
C GLN A 333 -21.16 19.97 5.94
N LYS A 334 -22.14 20.73 6.44
CA LYS A 334 -22.38 22.12 6.01
C LYS A 334 -21.18 23.02 6.29
N ALA A 335 -20.51 22.87 7.43
CA ALA A 335 -19.31 23.64 7.74
C ALA A 335 -18.16 23.34 6.76
N ILE A 336 -17.91 22.07 6.45
CA ILE A 336 -16.90 21.65 5.46
C ILE A 336 -17.26 22.18 4.08
N GLN A 337 -18.52 22.04 3.67
CA GLN A 337 -19.02 22.57 2.40
C GLN A 337 -18.79 24.08 2.31
N SER A 338 -19.12 24.83 3.37
CA SER A 338 -18.85 26.27 3.43
C SER A 338 -17.36 26.62 3.31
N ILE A 339 -16.47 25.79 3.88
CA ILE A 339 -15.01 25.99 3.78
C ILE A 339 -14.53 25.73 2.35
N LEU A 340 -14.97 24.64 1.72
CA LEU A 340 -14.60 24.31 0.33
C LEU A 340 -15.01 25.43 -0.64
N TRP A 341 -16.21 25.99 -0.45
CA TRP A 341 -16.71 27.10 -1.25
C TRP A 341 -16.19 28.48 -0.84
N SER A 342 -15.48 28.60 0.28
CA SER A 342 -14.82 29.85 0.68
C SER A 342 -13.42 29.99 0.11
N GLU A 343 -12.81 28.90 -0.34
CA GLU A 343 -11.46 28.91 -0.88
C GLU A 343 -11.50 29.11 -2.41
N ASP A 344 -10.90 30.21 -2.89
CA ASP A 344 -11.04 30.67 -4.29
C ASP A 344 -10.65 29.59 -5.31
N ARG A 345 -9.51 28.94 -5.07
CA ARG A 345 -8.96 27.91 -5.97
C ARG A 345 -9.81 26.63 -5.99
N VAL A 346 -10.42 26.27 -4.86
CA VAL A 346 -11.31 25.11 -4.77
C VAL A 346 -12.63 25.44 -5.46
N THR A 347 -13.14 26.65 -5.25
CA THR A 347 -14.39 27.14 -5.87
C THR A 347 -14.31 27.17 -7.38
N GLU A 348 -13.18 27.58 -7.96
CA GLU A 348 -12.94 27.54 -9.40
C GLU A 348 -13.07 26.10 -9.95
N VAL A 349 -12.36 25.16 -9.32
CA VAL A 349 -12.38 23.73 -9.69
C VAL A 349 -13.79 23.13 -9.58
N LEU A 350 -14.52 23.45 -8.51
CA LEU A 350 -15.89 22.98 -8.32
C LEU A 350 -16.85 23.52 -9.38
N LYS A 351 -16.71 24.79 -9.76
CA LYS A 351 -17.51 25.42 -10.82
C LYS A 351 -17.18 24.86 -12.20
N ASP A 352 -15.91 24.60 -12.48
CA ASP A 352 -15.47 23.97 -13.73
C ASP A 352 -16.04 22.56 -13.90
N ALA A 353 -16.24 21.84 -12.79
CA ALA A 353 -16.93 20.56 -12.75
C ALA A 353 -18.47 20.66 -12.79
N GLY A 354 -19.04 21.88 -12.87
CA GLY A 354 -20.47 22.13 -12.99
C GLY A 354 -21.25 22.09 -11.67
N LEU A 355 -20.57 22.09 -10.52
CA LEU A 355 -21.20 22.08 -9.21
C LEU A 355 -21.67 23.48 -8.79
N LYS A 356 -22.68 23.53 -7.92
CA LYS A 356 -23.27 24.76 -7.37
C LYS A 356 -23.30 24.70 -5.85
N ALA A 357 -22.95 25.80 -5.19
CA ALA A 357 -22.84 25.85 -3.74
C ALA A 357 -24.17 25.52 -3.02
N GLU A 358 -25.31 25.84 -3.65
CA GLU A 358 -26.63 25.73 -3.03
C GLU A 358 -27.30 24.36 -3.24
N THR A 359 -26.90 23.61 -4.27
CA THR A 359 -27.61 22.40 -4.69
C THR A 359 -26.75 21.15 -4.77
N SER A 360 -25.42 21.28 -4.83
CA SER A 360 -24.52 20.14 -4.91
C SER A 360 -24.31 19.49 -3.55
N ASP A 361 -24.21 18.16 -3.52
CA ASP A 361 -23.90 17.42 -2.30
C ASP A 361 -22.42 17.60 -1.91
N LEU A 362 -22.11 17.47 -0.62
CA LEU A 362 -20.73 17.53 -0.14
C LEU A 362 -19.88 16.40 -0.75
N GLY A 363 -20.48 15.22 -0.97
CA GLY A 363 -19.82 14.09 -1.62
C GLY A 363 -19.37 14.43 -3.04
N ASP A 364 -20.22 15.08 -3.83
CA ASP A 364 -19.87 15.53 -5.18
C ASP A 364 -18.72 16.55 -5.16
N ALA A 365 -18.77 17.51 -4.23
CA ALA A 365 -17.73 18.51 -4.07
C ALA A 365 -16.39 17.88 -3.64
N LEU A 366 -16.43 16.95 -2.69
CA LEU A 366 -15.25 16.20 -2.28
C LEU A 366 -14.71 15.33 -3.42
N ASP A 367 -15.56 14.67 -4.21
CA ASP A 367 -15.13 13.88 -5.36
C ASP A 367 -14.35 14.72 -6.37
N VAL A 368 -14.84 15.92 -6.69
CA VAL A 368 -14.15 16.85 -7.59
C VAL A 368 -12.82 17.34 -7.01
N VAL A 369 -12.77 17.64 -5.72
CA VAL A 369 -11.51 18.02 -5.04
C VAL A 369 -10.52 16.86 -5.00
N ILE A 370 -10.98 15.64 -4.72
CA ILE A 370 -10.19 14.41 -4.75
C ILE A 370 -9.60 14.19 -6.15
N ARG A 371 -10.40 14.38 -7.20
CA ARG A 371 -9.93 14.32 -8.60
C ARG A 371 -8.87 15.39 -8.89
N PHE A 372 -9.10 16.63 -8.45
CA PHE A 372 -8.14 17.72 -8.64
C PHE A 372 -6.81 17.48 -7.91
N LEU A 373 -6.87 16.81 -6.75
CA LEU A 373 -5.70 16.42 -5.97
C LEU A 373 -5.03 15.13 -6.48
N ALA A 374 -5.54 14.50 -7.55
CA ALA A 374 -5.08 13.22 -8.08
C ALA A 374 -5.02 12.11 -7.02
N LEU A 375 -5.99 12.11 -6.10
CA LEU A 375 -6.10 11.04 -5.11
C LEU A 375 -6.62 9.75 -5.78
N PRO A 376 -6.13 8.56 -5.39
CA PRO A 376 -6.31 7.36 -6.18
C PRO A 376 -7.77 6.91 -6.29
N ARG A 377 -8.26 6.77 -7.52
CA ARG A 377 -9.61 6.28 -7.84
C ARG A 377 -9.61 5.17 -8.88
N THR A 378 -8.54 5.03 -9.62
CA THR A 378 -8.38 3.96 -10.60
C THR A 378 -7.20 3.08 -10.22
N LEU A 379 -7.14 1.89 -10.79
CA LEU A 379 -5.98 0.99 -10.62
C LEU A 379 -4.67 1.68 -11.07
N GLY A 380 -4.75 2.59 -12.06
CA GLY A 380 -3.59 3.36 -12.53
C GLY A 380 -2.99 4.26 -11.46
N ASP A 381 -3.83 4.87 -10.62
CA ASP A 381 -3.37 5.75 -9.54
C ASP A 381 -2.68 4.98 -8.38
N PHE A 382 -2.84 3.66 -8.34
CA PHE A 382 -2.16 2.74 -7.41
C PHE A 382 -0.95 2.02 -8.05
N ASP A 383 -0.39 2.57 -9.14
CA ASP A 383 0.74 1.98 -9.88
C ASP A 383 0.47 0.55 -10.41
N ILE A 384 -0.81 0.25 -10.70
CA ILE A 384 -1.20 -0.99 -11.39
C ILE A 384 -1.27 -0.69 -12.89
N SER A 385 -0.17 -0.99 -13.56
CA SER A 385 0.01 -0.78 -14.99
C SER A 385 -0.75 -1.80 -15.83
N ALA A 386 -1.08 -1.41 -17.07
CA ALA A 386 -1.91 -2.20 -17.99
C ALA A 386 -1.36 -3.61 -18.26
N ASP A 387 -0.03 -3.74 -18.28
CA ASP A 387 0.68 -5.00 -18.51
C ASP A 387 0.47 -6.03 -17.39
N LYS A 388 0.05 -5.60 -16.19
CA LYS A 388 -0.28 -6.51 -15.08
C LYS A 388 -1.67 -7.15 -15.21
N ILE A 389 -2.58 -6.53 -15.97
CA ILE A 389 -3.99 -6.94 -16.04
C ILE A 389 -4.17 -8.38 -16.55
N PRO A 390 -3.50 -8.83 -17.63
CA PRO A 390 -3.70 -10.20 -18.13
C PRO A 390 -3.29 -11.26 -17.10
N ALA A 391 -2.22 -11.01 -16.34
CA ALA A 391 -1.78 -11.91 -15.28
C ALA A 391 -2.77 -11.93 -14.11
N LEU A 392 -3.27 -10.76 -13.69
CA LEU A 392 -4.31 -10.65 -12.64
C LEU A 392 -5.59 -11.38 -13.06
N ALA A 393 -6.08 -11.13 -14.27
CA ALA A 393 -7.28 -11.76 -14.80
C ALA A 393 -7.19 -13.29 -14.83
N LYS A 394 -6.06 -13.81 -15.29
CA LYS A 394 -5.79 -15.26 -15.27
C LYS A 394 -5.78 -15.83 -13.86
N ASN A 395 -5.15 -15.13 -12.90
CA ASN A 395 -5.07 -15.59 -11.52
C ASN A 395 -6.43 -15.55 -10.82
N THR A 396 -7.28 -14.56 -11.11
CA THR A 396 -8.65 -14.46 -10.57
C THR A 396 -9.51 -15.68 -10.89
N LEU A 397 -9.34 -16.30 -12.06
CA LEU A 397 -10.06 -17.54 -12.41
C LEU A 397 -9.72 -18.73 -11.49
N GLY A 398 -8.54 -18.70 -10.87
CA GLY A 398 -8.11 -19.69 -9.88
C GLY A 398 -8.67 -19.45 -8.48
N ASP A 399 -9.24 -18.27 -8.22
CA ASP A 399 -9.79 -17.92 -6.92
C ASP A 399 -11.07 -18.71 -6.63
N PHE A 400 -11.20 -19.18 -5.39
CA PHE A 400 -12.34 -19.98 -4.97
C PHE A 400 -13.66 -19.19 -5.04
N TRP A 401 -13.63 -17.89 -4.74
CA TRP A 401 -14.81 -17.02 -4.68
C TRP A 401 -15.38 -16.68 -6.07
N ALA A 402 -14.56 -16.74 -7.12
CA ALA A 402 -15.04 -16.57 -8.50
C ALA A 402 -16.14 -17.59 -8.88
N LYS A 403 -16.15 -18.76 -8.23
CA LYS A 403 -17.13 -19.85 -8.47
C LYS A 403 -18.51 -19.57 -7.87
N THR A 404 -18.60 -18.69 -6.88
CA THR A 404 -19.87 -18.33 -6.23
C THR A 404 -20.53 -17.09 -6.86
N ASN A 405 -19.85 -16.47 -7.83
CA ASN A 405 -20.37 -15.30 -8.54
C ASN A 405 -21.60 -15.69 -9.39
N PRO A 406 -22.70 -14.91 -9.35
CA PRO A 406 -23.91 -15.22 -10.12
C PRO A 406 -23.71 -15.18 -11.64
N VAL A 407 -22.73 -14.41 -12.11
CA VAL A 407 -22.26 -14.43 -13.50
C VAL A 407 -20.92 -15.17 -13.54
N PRO A 408 -20.87 -16.42 -14.03
CA PRO A 408 -19.64 -17.20 -14.00
C PRO A 408 -18.49 -16.50 -14.75
N LEU A 409 -17.37 -16.33 -14.07
CA LEU A 409 -16.11 -15.87 -14.66
C LEU A 409 -15.36 -17.11 -15.16
N VAL A 410 -15.45 -17.38 -16.45
CA VAL A 410 -14.90 -18.59 -17.10
C VAL A 410 -13.72 -18.28 -18.01
N GLU A 411 -13.66 -17.05 -18.52
CA GLU A 411 -12.61 -16.58 -19.42
C GLU A 411 -11.91 -15.35 -18.85
N ALA A 412 -10.58 -15.27 -19.01
CA ALA A 412 -9.79 -14.16 -18.48
C ALA A 412 -10.25 -12.82 -19.06
N ALA A 413 -10.68 -12.79 -20.32
CA ALA A 413 -11.19 -11.61 -21.00
C ALA A 413 -12.35 -10.94 -20.24
N GLN A 414 -13.23 -11.71 -19.59
CA GLN A 414 -14.33 -11.16 -18.78
C GLN A 414 -13.80 -10.37 -17.57
N VAL A 415 -12.72 -10.85 -16.95
CA VAL A 415 -12.08 -10.18 -15.81
C VAL A 415 -11.25 -8.98 -16.30
N GLU A 416 -10.58 -9.11 -17.45
CA GLU A 416 -9.83 -8.01 -18.06
C GLU A 416 -10.74 -6.82 -18.40
N GLU A 417 -11.96 -7.07 -18.89
CA GLU A 417 -12.94 -6.01 -19.16
C GLU A 417 -13.25 -5.20 -17.89
N ILE A 418 -13.52 -5.88 -16.77
CA ILE A 418 -13.81 -5.25 -15.47
C ILE A 418 -12.61 -4.47 -14.94
N LEU A 419 -11.41 -5.06 -14.99
CA LEU A 419 -10.17 -4.43 -14.53
C LEU A 419 -9.80 -3.21 -15.39
N ASN A 420 -10.01 -3.28 -16.70
CA ASN A 420 -9.78 -2.14 -17.60
C ASN A 420 -10.80 -1.02 -17.41
N ALA A 421 -12.06 -1.35 -17.10
CA ALA A 421 -13.07 -0.35 -16.75
C ALA A 421 -12.76 0.39 -15.44
N SER A 422 -11.87 -0.17 -14.62
CA SER A 422 -11.44 0.38 -13.32
C SER A 422 -10.07 1.08 -13.38
N ARG A 423 -9.49 1.28 -14.57
CA ARG A 423 -8.27 2.07 -14.83
C ARG A 423 -8.59 3.48 -15.28
#